data_AF-A0AAX6HHM2-F1
#
_entry.id   AF-A0AAX6HHM2-F1
#
_cell.length_a   1.000
_cell.length_b   1.000
_cell.length_c   1.000
_cell.angle_alpha   90.00
_cell.angle_beta   90.00
_cell.angle_gamma   90.00
#
_symmetry.space_group_name_H-M   'P 1'
#
loop_
_entity.id
_entity.type
_entity.pdbx_description
1 polymer ?
#
loop_
_entity_poly.entity_id
_entity_poly.type
_entity_poly.pdbx_seq_one_letter_code
_entity_poly.pdbx_strand_id
1 'polypeptide(L)'
;MSIITTPLPLLSLPPKLPACRHFRLRQWRCSSSSEERDPSLSGNEKVSAMVDELLKREENRGLLDGLEAASQRVERAREALANIERQEAEAMRAKSAVARLEKRKSEIEESQRELLEARAMVEEAEHSLSLNMEDNNLGDAPDQQRNKDLERIESVKAASISAIVGTLASLPISFYQNTSYVELILDLAIIFISCTLFGVTFRYAVRRDLDNIQLKTGTPAAFGFVKGLAALGAGMPLELNMNSLISHSIDGSVCVAENIFIFLSASVALDFCFKMKLLSPFPIRKVE
;
A
#
# COMPACT_ATOMS: atom_id res chain seq x y z
N MET A 1 -40.19 14.14 25.59
CA MET A 1 -39.34 12.93 25.68
C MET A 1 -37.95 13.44 26.02
N SER A 2 -37.63 13.47 27.32
CA SER A 2 -36.48 14.20 27.88
C SER A 2 -35.59 13.22 28.63
N ILE A 3 -34.32 13.10 28.23
CA ILE A 3 -33.24 12.45 29.00
C ILE A 3 -31.94 13.21 28.63
N ILE A 4 -31.57 14.23 29.40
CA ILE A 4 -30.56 14.26 30.48
C ILE A 4 -29.11 14.32 29.94
N THR A 5 -28.60 15.56 29.89
CA THR A 5 -27.18 15.90 29.77
C THR A 5 -26.69 16.32 31.15
N THR A 6 -25.77 15.58 31.75
CA THR A 6 -25.13 15.95 33.03
C THR A 6 -23.78 16.64 32.78
N PRO A 7 -23.50 17.79 33.43
CA PRO A 7 -22.23 18.50 33.32
C PRO A 7 -21.18 17.99 34.33
N LEU A 8 -19.92 17.95 33.90
CA LEU A 8 -18.74 17.70 34.74
C LEU A 8 -18.40 18.92 35.62
N PRO A 9 -18.12 18.75 36.92
CA PRO A 9 -17.78 19.84 37.81
C PRO A 9 -16.28 20.20 37.76
N LEU A 10 -16.05 21.51 37.79
CA LEU A 10 -14.78 22.20 38.05
C LEU A 10 -14.14 21.71 39.37
N LEU A 11 -12.88 21.28 39.31
CA LEU A 11 -12.05 21.07 40.50
C LEU A 11 -11.09 22.24 40.70
N SER A 12 -11.18 22.77 41.91
CA SER A 12 -10.54 23.95 42.47
C SER A 12 -9.02 23.93 42.52
N LEU A 13 -8.47 25.12 42.27
CA LEU A 13 -7.11 25.59 42.58
C LEU A 13 -6.70 25.29 44.04
N PRO A 14 -5.46 24.84 44.32
CA PRO A 14 -4.91 24.88 45.67
C PRO A 14 -4.23 26.24 45.98
N PRO A 15 -4.16 26.63 47.27
CA PRO A 15 -3.69 27.94 47.70
C PRO A 15 -2.16 28.07 47.72
N LYS A 16 -1.69 29.32 47.65
CA LYS A 16 -0.29 29.74 47.78
C LYS A 16 0.32 29.27 49.10
N LEU A 17 1.44 28.54 49.03
CA LEU A 17 2.35 28.29 50.14
C LEU A 17 3.39 29.43 50.26
N PRO A 18 3.81 29.81 51.48
CA PRO A 18 4.81 30.86 51.70
C PRO A 18 6.23 30.36 51.42
N ALA A 19 7.09 31.31 51.06
CA ALA A 19 8.50 31.11 50.75
C ALA A 19 9.28 30.41 51.87
N CYS A 20 9.86 29.25 51.57
CA CYS A 20 10.88 28.63 52.40
C CYS A 20 12.19 29.42 52.30
N ARG A 21 12.59 30.03 53.42
CA ARG A 21 13.92 30.62 53.60
C ARG A 21 14.98 29.52 53.52
N HIS A 22 16.04 29.79 52.79
CA HIS A 22 17.27 29.01 52.78
C HIS A 22 17.75 28.73 54.21
N PHE A 23 17.64 27.48 54.65
CA PHE A 23 18.45 26.97 55.74
C PHE A 23 19.61 26.20 55.12
N ARG A 24 20.77 26.87 55.00
CA ARG A 24 22.04 26.21 54.67
C ARG A 24 22.40 25.28 55.81
N LEU A 25 22.19 23.98 55.64
CA LEU A 25 22.89 22.99 56.45
C LEU A 25 24.35 22.96 55.98
N ARG A 26 25.22 23.52 56.82
CA ARG A 26 26.68 23.33 56.74
C ARG A 26 26.95 21.84 56.75
N GLN A 27 27.53 21.33 55.68
CA GLN A 27 28.09 20.00 55.59
C GLN A 27 29.27 19.92 56.57
N TRP A 28 29.10 19.25 57.71
CA TRP A 28 30.23 18.83 58.51
C TRP A 28 30.89 17.65 57.80
N ARG A 29 32.09 17.93 57.28
CA ARG A 29 33.00 16.95 56.70
C ARG A 29 33.66 16.20 57.86
N CYS A 30 33.16 15.02 58.20
CA CYS A 30 33.92 14.07 59.01
C CYS A 30 34.91 13.36 58.08
N SER A 31 36.16 13.82 58.10
CA SER A 31 37.29 13.04 57.60
C SER A 31 37.55 11.91 58.59
N SER A 32 37.12 10.68 58.28
CA SER A 32 37.65 9.49 58.92
C SER A 32 38.75 8.94 58.03
N SER A 33 39.99 9.16 58.43
CA SER A 33 41.17 8.46 57.94
C SER A 33 40.99 6.96 58.16
N SER A 34 40.94 6.21 57.06
CA SER A 34 40.96 4.75 57.08
C SER A 34 42.38 4.28 57.40
N GLU A 35 42.66 3.99 58.68
CA GLU A 35 43.78 3.14 59.04
C GLU A 35 43.36 1.67 58.91
N GLU A 36 44.18 0.92 58.18
CA GLU A 36 44.05 -0.51 57.96
C GLU A 36 44.43 -1.30 59.21
N ARG A 37 43.58 -2.30 59.54
CA ARG A 37 43.88 -3.64 60.10
C ARG A 37 44.95 -3.77 61.20
N ASP A 38 44.53 -4.22 62.40
CA ASP A 38 44.65 -5.63 62.84
C ASP A 38 44.04 -5.86 64.26
N PRO A 39 43.75 -7.13 64.66
CA PRO A 39 42.66 -7.45 65.57
C PRO A 39 43.09 -7.56 67.03
N SER A 40 42.48 -6.76 67.91
CA SER A 40 42.37 -7.08 69.35
C SER A 40 40.90 -7.38 69.68
N LEU A 41 40.45 -8.58 69.31
CA LEU A 41 39.09 -9.07 69.54
C LEU A 41 38.65 -8.93 71.02
N SER A 42 39.58 -9.00 71.97
CA SER A 42 39.29 -8.92 73.41
C SER A 42 38.98 -7.50 73.92
N GLY A 43 39.48 -6.45 73.26
CA GLY A 43 39.26 -5.06 73.68
C GLY A 43 37.88 -4.55 73.27
N ASN A 44 37.51 -4.76 72.00
CA ASN A 44 36.19 -4.37 71.49
C ASN A 44 35.05 -5.16 72.13
N GLU A 45 35.26 -6.42 72.48
CA GLU A 45 34.26 -7.24 73.17
C GLU A 45 34.05 -6.77 74.63
N LYS A 46 35.13 -6.37 75.33
CA LYS A 46 35.03 -5.75 76.66
C LYS A 46 34.39 -4.36 76.63
N VAL A 47 34.73 -3.55 75.62
CA VAL A 47 34.11 -2.22 75.43
C VAL A 47 32.64 -2.38 75.06
N SER A 48 32.29 -3.32 74.18
CA SER A 48 30.89 -3.66 73.86
C SER A 48 30.15 -4.15 75.10
N ALA A 49 30.74 -5.04 75.89
CA ALA A 49 30.14 -5.54 77.12
C ALA A 49 29.94 -4.42 78.17
N MET A 50 30.90 -3.50 78.29
CA MET A 50 30.80 -2.33 79.17
C MET A 50 29.75 -1.33 78.69
N VAL A 51 29.63 -1.12 77.37
CA VAL A 51 28.57 -0.33 76.76
C VAL A 51 27.21 -0.99 76.99
N ASP A 52 27.09 -2.29 76.77
CA ASP A 52 25.86 -3.06 77.03
C ASP A 52 25.46 -3.02 78.52
N GLU A 53 26.44 -3.01 79.44
CA GLU A 53 26.21 -2.84 80.88
C GLU A 53 25.72 -1.43 81.22
N LEU A 54 26.31 -0.39 80.59
CA LEU A 54 25.87 1.01 80.76
C LEU A 54 24.49 1.27 80.13
N LEU A 55 24.16 0.61 79.03
CA LEU A 55 22.85 0.65 78.38
C LEU A 55 21.76 -0.01 79.24
N LYS A 56 22.11 -1.04 80.03
CA LYS A 56 21.18 -1.76 80.91
C LYS A 56 20.84 -1.02 82.21
N ARG A 57 21.57 0.04 82.57
CA ARG A 57 21.29 0.85 83.77
C ARG A 57 19.93 1.53 83.67
N GLU A 58 19.18 1.47 84.76
CA GLU A 58 17.79 1.96 84.82
C GLU A 58 17.68 3.47 84.56
N GLU A 59 18.70 4.23 84.95
CA GLU A 59 18.80 5.68 84.71
C GLU A 59 18.89 6.06 83.22
N ASN A 60 19.43 5.17 82.37
CA ASN A 60 19.62 5.43 80.93
C ASN A 60 18.44 4.94 80.08
N ARG A 61 17.50 4.17 80.65
CA ARG A 61 16.35 3.62 79.91
C ARG A 61 15.48 4.69 79.27
N GLY A 62 15.20 5.78 79.98
CA GLY A 62 14.40 6.89 79.43
C GLY A 62 15.03 7.58 78.22
N LEU A 63 16.37 7.64 78.17
CA LEU A 63 17.12 8.18 77.01
C LEU A 63 17.11 7.20 75.84
N LEU A 64 17.19 5.89 76.11
CA LEU A 64 17.13 4.85 75.08
C LEU A 64 15.72 4.72 74.48
N ASP A 65 14.67 4.78 75.30
CA ASP A 65 13.29 4.81 74.82
C ASP A 65 13.02 6.07 73.97
N GLY A 66 13.56 7.22 74.39
CA GLY A 66 13.51 8.46 73.61
C GLY A 66 14.27 8.36 72.28
N LEU A 67 15.43 7.71 72.28
CA LEU A 67 16.24 7.46 71.09
C LEU A 67 15.55 6.47 70.13
N GLU A 68 14.94 5.41 70.65
CA GLU A 68 14.18 4.44 69.86
C GLU A 68 12.93 5.09 69.24
N ALA A 69 12.19 5.88 70.02
CA ALA A 69 11.05 6.64 69.52
C ALA A 69 11.45 7.69 68.46
N ALA A 70 12.61 8.33 68.61
CA ALA A 70 13.16 9.25 67.61
C ALA A 70 13.60 8.49 66.34
N SER A 71 14.29 7.35 66.50
CA SER A 71 14.72 6.48 65.41
C SER A 71 13.54 5.97 64.59
N GLN A 72 12.47 5.51 65.24
CA GLN A 72 11.27 5.04 64.58
C GLN A 72 10.53 6.15 63.80
N ARG A 73 10.59 7.41 64.28
CA ARG A 73 10.04 8.56 63.54
C ARG A 73 10.86 8.89 62.30
N VAL A 74 12.19 8.79 62.38
CA VAL A 74 13.08 8.98 61.23
C VAL A 74 12.85 7.90 60.20
N GLU A 75 12.68 6.65 60.61
CA GLU A 75 12.43 5.55 59.67
C GLU A 75 11.09 5.72 58.95
N ARG A 76 10.01 6.06 59.67
CA ARG A 76 8.72 6.40 59.04
C ARG A 76 8.81 7.61 58.11
N ALA A 77 9.59 8.63 58.46
CA ALA A 77 9.82 9.77 57.59
C ALA A 77 10.62 9.40 56.33
N ARG A 78 11.61 8.50 56.44
CA ARG A 78 12.36 7.95 55.31
C ARG A 78 11.48 7.13 54.37
N GLU A 79 10.62 6.28 54.92
CA GLU A 79 9.65 5.51 54.13
C GLU A 79 8.67 6.43 53.40
N ALA A 80 8.15 7.46 54.07
CA ALA A 80 7.28 8.45 53.45
C ALA A 80 7.99 9.22 52.32
N LEU A 81 9.24 9.63 52.53
CA LEU A 81 10.05 10.30 51.50
C LEU A 81 10.30 9.39 50.29
N ALA A 82 10.65 8.12 50.52
CA ALA A 82 10.84 7.15 49.44
C ALA A 82 9.56 6.93 48.62
N ASN A 83 8.38 6.98 49.25
CA ASN A 83 7.10 6.90 48.54
C ASN A 83 6.79 8.16 47.73
N ILE A 84 7.11 9.34 48.26
CA ILE A 84 6.95 10.62 47.53
C ILE A 84 7.87 10.65 46.31
N GLU A 85 9.14 10.28 46.43
CA GLU A 85 10.09 10.24 45.32
C GLU A 85 9.61 9.32 44.19
N ARG A 86 9.02 8.16 44.52
CA ARG A 86 8.42 7.25 43.54
C ARG A 86 7.25 7.91 42.81
N GLN A 87 6.35 8.57 43.53
CA GLN A 87 5.22 9.27 42.93
C GLN A 87 5.66 10.43 42.04
N GLU A 88 6.69 11.18 42.44
CA GLU A 88 7.26 12.26 41.63
C GLU A 88 7.90 11.73 40.35
N ALA A 89 8.60 10.60 40.41
CA ALA A 89 9.17 9.95 39.23
C ALA A 89 8.07 9.47 38.26
N GLU A 90 6.98 8.89 38.76
CA GLU A 90 5.83 8.49 37.95
C GLU A 90 5.11 9.69 37.33
N ALA A 91 4.91 10.76 38.11
CA ALA A 91 4.32 12.01 37.62
C ALA A 91 5.20 12.69 36.56
N MET A 92 6.53 12.65 36.71
CA MET A 92 7.46 13.18 35.72
C MET A 92 7.43 12.39 34.41
N ARG A 93 7.32 11.05 34.48
CA ARG A 93 7.13 10.19 33.29
C ARG A 93 5.79 10.45 32.60
N ALA A 94 4.72 10.62 33.36
CA ALA A 94 3.41 10.97 32.80
C ALA A 94 3.46 12.34 32.08
N LYS A 95 4.08 13.34 32.70
CA LYS A 95 4.24 14.69 32.10
C LYS A 95 5.05 14.66 30.80
N SER A 96 6.16 13.92 30.74
CA SER A 96 6.97 13.84 29.52
C SER A 96 6.24 13.10 28.39
N ALA A 97 5.42 12.09 28.72
CA ALA A 97 4.56 11.42 27.75
C ALA A 97 3.50 12.36 27.17
N VAL A 98 2.83 13.15 28.00
CA VAL A 98 1.84 14.16 27.55
C VAL A 98 2.52 15.22 26.67
N ALA A 99 3.67 15.77 27.08
CA ALA A 99 4.40 16.75 26.29
C ALA A 99 4.80 16.21 24.90
N ARG A 100 5.16 14.92 24.81
CA ARG A 100 5.46 14.26 23.52
C ARG A 100 4.21 14.15 22.64
N LEU A 101 3.04 13.88 23.23
CA LEU A 101 1.78 13.81 22.48
C LEU A 101 1.33 15.18 22.00
N GLU A 102 1.46 16.22 22.82
CA GLU A 102 1.17 17.60 22.44
C GLU A 102 2.05 18.06 21.29
N LYS A 103 3.35 17.75 21.33
CA LYS A 103 4.28 18.04 20.22
C LYS A 103 3.87 17.35 18.92
N ARG A 104 3.52 16.07 18.98
CA ARG A 104 3.03 15.35 17.79
C ARG A 104 1.73 15.93 17.25
N LYS A 105 0.84 16.36 18.15
CA LYS A 105 -0.41 17.00 17.75
C LYS A 105 -0.15 18.32 17.02
N SER A 106 0.75 19.17 17.52
CA SER A 106 1.12 20.41 16.83
C SER A 106 1.79 20.15 15.48
N GLU A 107 2.67 19.13 15.38
CA GLU A 107 3.28 18.72 14.11
C GLU A 107 2.21 18.27 13.09
N ILE A 108 1.20 17.52 13.52
CA ILE A 108 0.09 17.09 12.64
C ILE A 108 -0.75 18.30 12.18
N GLU A 109 -1.04 19.25 13.08
CA GLU A 109 -1.80 20.46 12.74
C GLU A 109 -1.03 21.33 11.72
N GLU A 110 0.29 21.44 11.85
CA GLU A 110 1.16 22.13 10.89
C GLU A 110 1.19 21.41 9.53
N SER A 111 1.42 20.10 9.50
CA SER A 111 1.38 19.32 8.25
C SER A 111 0.01 19.37 7.56
N GLN A 112 -1.09 19.42 8.31
CA GLN A 112 -2.43 19.59 7.73
C GLN A 112 -2.60 20.95 7.04
N ARG A 113 -2.05 22.03 7.63
CA ARG A 113 -2.06 23.35 7.00
C ARG A 113 -1.26 23.35 5.70
N GLU A 114 -0.06 22.77 5.69
CA GLU A 114 0.77 22.65 4.49
C GLU A 114 0.07 21.86 3.38
N LEU A 115 -0.64 20.78 3.74
CA LEU A 115 -1.41 19.98 2.77
C LEU A 115 -2.59 20.78 2.17
N LEU A 116 -3.25 21.63 2.95
CA LEU A 116 -4.33 22.49 2.43
C LEU A 116 -3.78 23.55 1.48
N GLU A 117 -2.63 24.15 1.81
CA GLU A 117 -1.95 25.12 0.95
C GLU A 117 -1.47 24.48 -0.36
N ALA A 118 -0.84 23.30 -0.28
CA ALA A 118 -0.42 22.54 -1.44
C ALA A 118 -1.61 22.15 -2.34
N ARG A 119 -2.76 21.77 -1.74
CA ARG A 119 -3.99 21.49 -2.51
C ARG A 119 -4.53 22.73 -3.21
N ALA A 120 -4.55 23.88 -2.56
CA ALA A 120 -5.00 25.12 -3.18
C ALA A 120 -4.13 25.51 -4.38
N MET A 121 -2.80 25.36 -4.27
CA MET A 121 -1.89 25.59 -5.40
C MET A 121 -2.11 24.60 -6.56
N VAL A 122 -2.41 23.33 -6.26
CA VAL A 122 -2.75 22.33 -7.29
C VAL A 122 -4.06 22.68 -7.98
N GLU A 123 -5.08 23.09 -7.23
CA GLU A 123 -6.36 23.50 -7.81
C GLU A 123 -6.21 24.76 -8.69
N GLU A 124 -5.42 25.74 -8.27
CA GLU A 124 -5.10 26.92 -9.08
C GLU A 124 -4.33 26.55 -10.36
N ALA A 125 -3.39 25.62 -10.27
CA ALA A 125 -2.65 25.11 -11.43
C ALA A 125 -3.55 24.30 -12.38
N GLU A 126 -4.43 23.45 -11.85
CA GLU A 126 -5.42 22.71 -12.63
C GLU A 126 -6.42 23.65 -13.31
N HIS A 127 -6.90 24.67 -12.59
CA HIS A 127 -7.79 25.68 -13.15
C HIS A 127 -7.11 26.54 -14.22
N SER A 128 -5.83 26.88 -14.03
CA SER A 128 -5.04 27.57 -15.05
C SER A 128 -4.83 26.69 -16.29
N LEU A 129 -4.64 25.39 -16.10
CA LEU A 129 -4.55 24.43 -17.20
C LEU A 129 -5.90 24.29 -17.92
N SER A 130 -7.03 24.24 -17.19
CA SER A 130 -8.36 24.15 -17.78
C SER A 130 -8.71 25.41 -18.57
N LEU A 131 -8.40 26.60 -18.04
CA LEU A 131 -8.58 27.85 -18.77
C LEU A 131 -7.73 27.90 -20.04
N ASN A 132 -6.46 27.46 -19.99
CA ASN A 132 -5.64 27.35 -21.20
C ASN A 132 -6.20 26.33 -22.21
N MET A 133 -6.85 25.26 -21.75
CA MET A 133 -7.55 24.32 -22.64
C MET A 133 -8.83 24.93 -23.23
N GLU A 134 -9.54 25.78 -22.49
CA GLU A 134 -10.76 26.48 -22.95
C GLU A 134 -10.46 27.65 -23.88
N ASP A 135 -9.38 28.40 -23.65
CA ASP A 135 -8.94 29.50 -24.55
C ASP A 135 -8.46 28.95 -25.90
N ASN A 136 -7.89 27.74 -25.90
CA ASN A 136 -7.62 26.97 -27.13
C ASN A 136 -8.91 26.41 -27.79
N ASN A 137 -10.07 26.43 -27.11
CA ASN A 137 -11.36 26.01 -27.67
C ASN A 137 -12.19 27.16 -28.27
N LEU A 138 -11.73 28.42 -28.24
CA LEU A 138 -12.29 29.52 -29.06
C LEU A 138 -11.69 29.57 -30.48
N GLY A 139 -11.01 28.49 -30.89
CA GLY A 139 -10.73 28.15 -32.28
C GLY A 139 -11.49 26.88 -32.65
N ASP A 140 -12.44 27.00 -33.57
CA ASP A 140 -13.30 25.95 -34.14
C ASP A 140 -12.52 24.76 -34.75
N ALA A 141 -11.98 23.86 -33.91
CA ALA A 141 -11.21 22.67 -34.33
C ALA A 141 -11.06 21.46 -33.35
N PRO A 142 -11.42 21.48 -32.04
CA PRO A 142 -11.00 20.41 -31.10
C PRO A 142 -11.95 19.20 -30.99
N ASP A 143 -13.25 19.34 -31.27
CA ASP A 143 -14.21 18.23 -31.06
C ASP A 143 -13.99 17.05 -32.03
N GLN A 144 -13.59 17.33 -33.27
CA GLN A 144 -13.31 16.29 -34.25
C GLN A 144 -12.01 15.54 -33.94
N GLN A 145 -11.01 16.21 -33.36
CA GLN A 145 -9.74 15.59 -32.98
C GLN A 145 -9.90 14.70 -31.75
N ARG A 146 -10.66 15.13 -30.72
CA ARG A 146 -10.93 14.31 -29.53
C ARG A 146 -11.72 13.04 -29.86
N ASN A 147 -12.74 13.13 -30.72
CA ASN A 147 -13.50 11.95 -31.15
C ASN A 147 -12.61 10.98 -31.95
N LYS A 148 -11.76 11.51 -32.83
CA LYS A 148 -10.80 10.70 -33.60
C LYS A 148 -9.81 9.94 -32.73
N ASP A 149 -9.32 10.57 -31.65
CA ASP A 149 -8.39 9.91 -30.73
C ASP A 149 -9.09 8.86 -29.85
N LEU A 150 -10.36 9.06 -29.48
CA LEU A 150 -11.18 8.04 -28.83
C LEU A 150 -11.41 6.82 -29.75
N GLU A 151 -11.72 7.05 -31.02
CA GLU A 151 -11.88 5.97 -32.01
C GLU A 151 -10.58 5.14 -32.18
N ARG A 152 -9.41 5.78 -32.06
CA ARG A 152 -8.12 5.09 -32.09
C ARG A 152 -7.92 4.21 -30.86
N ILE A 153 -8.19 4.72 -29.67
CA ILE A 153 -8.01 3.96 -28.41
C ILE A 153 -8.91 2.74 -28.38
N GLU A 154 -10.15 2.87 -28.82
CA GLU A 154 -11.08 1.74 -28.85
C GLU A 154 -10.69 0.69 -29.89
N SER A 155 -9.99 1.08 -30.96
CA SER A 155 -9.44 0.14 -31.94
C SER A 155 -8.25 -0.60 -31.36
N VAL A 156 -7.41 0.08 -30.57
CA VAL A 156 -6.31 -0.54 -29.81
C VAL A 156 -6.84 -1.56 -28.81
N LYS A 157 -7.95 -1.26 -28.11
CA LYS A 157 -8.60 -2.23 -27.21
C LYS A 157 -9.13 -3.46 -27.95
N ALA A 158 -9.78 -3.27 -29.09
CA ALA A 158 -10.23 -4.41 -29.91
C ALA A 158 -9.03 -5.24 -30.40
N ALA A 159 -7.95 -4.58 -30.81
CA ALA A 159 -6.71 -5.23 -31.22
C ALA A 159 -6.11 -6.07 -30.09
N SER A 160 -6.02 -5.53 -28.87
CA SER A 160 -5.41 -6.23 -27.74
C SER A 160 -6.23 -7.45 -27.29
N ILE A 161 -7.56 -7.33 -27.22
CA ILE A 161 -8.44 -8.45 -26.86
C ILE A 161 -8.31 -9.58 -27.87
N SER A 162 -8.40 -9.24 -29.16
CA SER A 162 -8.26 -10.20 -30.26
C SER A 162 -6.90 -10.89 -30.25
N ALA A 163 -5.82 -10.14 -30.01
CA ALA A 163 -4.47 -10.67 -29.96
C ALA A 163 -4.29 -11.68 -28.83
N ILE A 164 -4.75 -11.35 -27.62
CA ILE A 164 -4.64 -12.24 -26.45
C ILE A 164 -5.46 -13.50 -26.66
N VAL A 165 -6.72 -13.38 -27.09
CA VAL A 165 -7.60 -14.53 -27.29
C VAL A 165 -7.12 -15.42 -28.44
N GLY A 166 -6.72 -14.84 -29.56
CA GLY A 166 -6.19 -15.60 -30.70
C GLY A 166 -4.90 -16.34 -30.36
N THR A 167 -4.01 -15.71 -29.60
CA THR A 167 -2.78 -16.34 -29.09
C THR A 167 -3.10 -17.47 -28.11
N LEU A 168 -4.07 -17.27 -27.20
CA LEU A 168 -4.50 -18.30 -26.27
C LEU A 168 -5.15 -19.50 -26.99
N ALA A 169 -5.91 -19.23 -28.05
CA ALA A 169 -6.55 -20.25 -28.88
C ALA A 169 -5.55 -21.03 -29.74
N SER A 170 -4.39 -20.45 -30.08
CA SER A 170 -3.36 -21.14 -30.85
C SER A 170 -2.42 -22.00 -29.99
N LEU A 171 -2.28 -21.71 -28.70
CA LEU A 171 -1.39 -22.47 -27.80
C LEU A 171 -1.63 -23.99 -27.80
N PRO A 172 -2.86 -24.51 -27.73
CA PRO A 172 -3.11 -25.96 -27.77
C PRO A 172 -2.60 -26.61 -29.07
N ILE A 173 -2.68 -25.88 -30.18
CA ILE A 173 -2.28 -26.33 -31.52
C ILE A 173 -0.75 -26.32 -31.61
N SER A 174 -0.11 -25.21 -31.23
CA SER A 174 1.35 -25.07 -31.24
C SER A 174 2.05 -26.02 -30.26
N PHE A 175 1.39 -26.47 -29.19
CA PHE A 175 1.95 -27.44 -28.23
C PHE A 175 1.87 -28.89 -28.75
N TYR A 176 0.92 -29.18 -29.64
CA TYR A 176 0.80 -30.50 -30.27
C TYR A 176 1.86 -30.71 -31.36
N GLN A 177 2.32 -29.62 -31.98
CA GLN A 177 3.41 -29.62 -32.95
C GLN A 177 4.75 -29.52 -32.22
N ASN A 178 5.56 -30.58 -32.23
CA ASN A 178 6.86 -30.66 -31.53
C ASN A 178 7.95 -29.79 -32.20
N THR A 179 7.72 -28.48 -32.20
CA THR A 179 8.49 -27.48 -32.92
C THR A 179 9.56 -26.86 -32.01
N SER A 180 10.69 -26.42 -32.57
CA SER A 180 11.77 -25.77 -31.79
C SER A 180 11.25 -24.50 -31.09
N TYR A 181 11.81 -24.14 -29.93
CA TYR A 181 11.38 -22.93 -29.19
C TYR A 181 11.40 -21.65 -30.03
N VAL A 182 12.37 -21.51 -30.95
CA VAL A 182 12.49 -20.34 -31.83
C VAL A 182 11.35 -20.29 -32.85
N GLU A 183 11.04 -21.41 -33.48
CA GLU A 183 9.95 -21.54 -34.44
C GLU A 183 8.58 -21.33 -33.76
N LEU A 184 8.42 -21.83 -32.53
CA LEU A 184 7.22 -21.61 -31.72
C LEU A 184 7.02 -20.13 -31.36
N ILE A 185 8.09 -19.42 -30.98
CA ILE A 185 8.02 -17.97 -30.71
C ILE A 185 7.67 -17.19 -31.98
N LEU A 186 8.25 -17.56 -33.13
CA LEU A 186 7.97 -16.91 -34.40
C LEU A 186 6.51 -17.14 -34.84
N ASP A 187 6.00 -18.36 -34.76
CA ASP A 187 4.61 -18.68 -35.08
C ASP A 187 3.64 -17.94 -34.15
N LEU A 188 3.93 -17.93 -32.84
CA LEU A 188 3.12 -17.20 -31.86
C LEU A 188 3.12 -15.68 -32.13
N ALA A 189 4.26 -15.11 -32.52
CA ALA A 189 4.37 -13.70 -32.89
C ALA A 189 3.58 -13.38 -34.18
N ILE A 190 3.64 -14.25 -35.19
CA ILE A 190 2.86 -14.10 -36.44
C ILE A 190 1.37 -14.16 -36.12
N ILE A 191 0.95 -15.12 -35.29
CA ILE A 191 -0.45 -15.26 -34.84
C ILE A 191 -0.87 -14.03 -34.05
N PHE A 192 -0.04 -13.53 -33.14
CA PHE A 192 -0.31 -12.33 -32.35
C PHE A 192 -0.53 -11.10 -33.26
N ILE A 193 0.37 -10.85 -34.21
CA ILE A 193 0.25 -9.73 -35.15
C ILE A 193 -0.99 -9.90 -36.04
N SER A 194 -1.22 -11.12 -36.54
CA SER A 194 -2.40 -11.42 -37.37
C SER A 194 -3.70 -11.19 -36.61
N CYS A 195 -3.78 -11.62 -35.35
CA CYS A 195 -4.95 -11.44 -34.50
C CYS A 195 -5.13 -9.98 -34.07
N THR A 196 -4.04 -9.24 -33.84
CA THR A 196 -4.06 -7.79 -33.59
C THR A 196 -4.69 -7.07 -34.78
N LEU A 197 -4.18 -7.33 -35.99
CA LEU A 197 -4.69 -6.72 -37.22
C LEU A 197 -6.15 -7.12 -37.47
N PHE A 198 -6.46 -8.40 -37.27
CA PHE A 198 -7.84 -8.91 -37.34
C PHE A 198 -8.77 -8.14 -36.42
N GLY A 199 -8.40 -7.90 -35.15
CA GLY A 199 -9.23 -7.17 -34.19
C GLY A 199 -9.55 -5.74 -34.63
N VAL A 200 -8.55 -5.04 -35.18
CA VAL A 200 -8.74 -3.71 -35.79
C VAL A 200 -9.70 -3.80 -36.99
N THR A 201 -9.48 -4.77 -37.88
CA THR A 201 -10.33 -4.94 -39.07
C THR A 201 -11.74 -5.38 -38.75
N PHE A 202 -11.95 -6.25 -37.76
CA PHE A 202 -13.26 -6.73 -37.34
C PHE A 202 -14.09 -5.57 -36.81
N ARG A 203 -13.49 -4.70 -36.00
CA ARG A 203 -14.14 -3.47 -35.52
C ARG A 203 -14.53 -2.55 -36.68
N TYR A 204 -13.70 -2.45 -37.71
CA TYR A 204 -13.96 -1.61 -38.88
C TYR A 204 -14.90 -2.23 -39.91
N ALA A 205 -14.95 -3.56 -40.03
CA ALA A 205 -15.82 -4.28 -40.95
C ALA A 205 -17.24 -4.39 -40.38
N VAL A 206 -17.37 -4.71 -39.09
CA VAL A 206 -18.64 -4.82 -38.36
C VAL A 206 -19.02 -3.47 -37.76
N ARG A 207 -18.96 -2.41 -38.59
CA ARG A 207 -19.05 -1.00 -38.15
C ARG A 207 -20.48 -0.51 -37.91
N ARG A 208 -21.50 -1.20 -38.44
CA ARG A 208 -22.89 -0.72 -38.46
C ARG A 208 -23.93 -1.79 -38.10
N ASP A 209 -23.75 -3.01 -38.57
CA ASP A 209 -24.70 -4.10 -38.32
C ASP A 209 -24.01 -5.23 -37.56
N LEU A 210 -23.92 -5.09 -36.23
CA LEU A 210 -23.53 -6.22 -35.36
C LEU A 210 -24.46 -7.43 -35.55
N ASP A 211 -25.66 -7.19 -36.05
CA ASP A 211 -26.69 -8.19 -36.34
C ASP A 211 -26.50 -8.89 -37.70
N ASN A 212 -25.59 -8.40 -38.56
CA ASN A 212 -25.34 -9.05 -39.84
C ASN A 212 -24.46 -10.28 -39.67
N ILE A 213 -25.12 -11.44 -39.59
CA ILE A 213 -24.49 -12.75 -39.40
C ILE A 213 -23.44 -13.02 -40.49
N GLN A 214 -23.67 -12.60 -41.74
CA GLN A 214 -22.76 -12.87 -42.85
C GLN A 214 -21.42 -12.16 -42.69
N LEU A 215 -21.39 -10.90 -42.23
CA LEU A 215 -20.14 -10.20 -41.97
C LEU A 215 -19.41 -10.78 -40.76
N LYS A 216 -20.16 -11.16 -39.72
CA LYS A 216 -19.61 -11.68 -38.47
C LYS A 216 -18.93 -13.04 -38.64
N THR A 217 -19.50 -13.93 -39.46
CA THR A 217 -18.89 -15.23 -39.76
C THR A 217 -17.93 -15.17 -40.95
N GLY A 218 -18.21 -14.31 -41.94
CA GLY A 218 -17.40 -14.18 -43.15
C GLY A 218 -16.03 -13.56 -42.90
N THR A 219 -15.92 -12.57 -42.00
CA THR A 219 -14.65 -11.89 -41.70
C THR A 219 -13.61 -12.84 -41.09
N PRO A 220 -13.88 -13.58 -39.99
CA PRO A 220 -12.92 -14.55 -39.46
C PRO A 220 -12.64 -15.70 -40.43
N ALA A 221 -13.64 -16.15 -41.20
CA ALA A 221 -13.44 -17.18 -42.20
C ALA A 221 -12.47 -16.74 -43.32
N ALA A 222 -12.61 -15.50 -43.82
CA ALA A 222 -11.71 -14.96 -44.84
C ALA A 222 -10.27 -14.80 -44.32
N PHE A 223 -10.09 -14.27 -43.12
CA PHE A 223 -8.76 -14.14 -42.50
C PHE A 223 -8.11 -15.50 -42.24
N GLY A 224 -8.88 -16.48 -41.75
CA GLY A 224 -8.40 -17.85 -41.56
C GLY A 224 -8.00 -18.52 -42.86
N PHE A 225 -8.80 -18.35 -43.92
CA PHE A 225 -8.50 -18.90 -45.23
C PHE A 225 -7.23 -18.29 -45.85
N VAL A 226 -7.10 -16.96 -45.81
CA VAL A 226 -5.91 -16.27 -46.34
C VAL A 226 -4.65 -16.64 -45.56
N LYS A 227 -4.71 -16.68 -44.22
CA LYS A 227 -3.56 -17.10 -43.39
C LYS A 227 -3.23 -18.58 -43.60
N GLY A 228 -4.22 -19.45 -43.64
CA GLY A 228 -4.03 -20.89 -43.85
C GLY A 228 -3.44 -21.21 -45.22
N LEU A 229 -3.92 -20.57 -46.28
CA LEU A 229 -3.32 -20.72 -47.62
C LEU A 229 -1.92 -20.14 -47.71
N ALA A 230 -1.64 -19.03 -47.02
CA ALA A 230 -0.29 -18.47 -46.95
C ALA A 230 0.67 -19.41 -46.21
N ALA A 231 0.23 -20.05 -45.12
CA ALA A 231 1.01 -21.05 -44.40
C ALA A 231 1.31 -22.28 -45.27
N LEU A 232 0.30 -22.76 -46.03
CA LEU A 232 0.47 -23.84 -47.00
C LEU A 232 1.52 -23.49 -48.07
N GLY A 233 1.45 -22.27 -48.62
CA GLY A 233 2.37 -21.79 -49.65
C GLY A 233 3.80 -21.57 -49.16
N ALA A 234 3.99 -21.26 -47.87
CA ALA A 234 5.30 -21.01 -47.28
C ALA A 234 6.05 -22.28 -46.84
N GLY A 235 5.33 -23.39 -46.60
CA GLY A 235 5.89 -24.62 -46.03
C GLY A 235 6.24 -25.76 -47.01
N MET A 236 5.95 -25.63 -48.32
CA MET A 236 5.91 -26.80 -49.21
C MET A 236 7.02 -26.84 -50.29
N PRO A 237 7.97 -27.80 -50.25
CA PRO A 237 8.69 -28.25 -51.44
C PRO A 237 7.77 -29.21 -52.22
N LEU A 238 7.24 -28.76 -53.35
CA LEU A 238 6.31 -29.49 -54.21
C LEU A 238 6.94 -30.74 -54.87
N GLU A 239 6.67 -31.94 -54.34
CA GLU A 239 6.74 -33.19 -55.11
C GLU A 239 5.32 -33.68 -55.44
N LEU A 240 4.96 -33.58 -56.73
CA LEU A 240 3.63 -33.86 -57.27
C LEU A 240 3.43 -35.37 -57.55
N ASN A 241 2.82 -36.09 -56.61
CA ASN A 241 2.30 -37.46 -56.84
C ASN A 241 0.82 -37.53 -56.40
N MET A 242 -0.08 -38.11 -57.21
CA MET A 242 -1.54 -38.04 -56.99
C MET A 242 -2.02 -38.66 -55.66
N ASN A 243 -1.35 -39.69 -55.15
CA ASN A 243 -1.65 -40.23 -53.81
C ASN A 243 -1.11 -39.32 -52.70
N SER A 244 -0.03 -38.58 -52.99
CA SER A 244 0.48 -37.51 -52.13
C SER A 244 -0.47 -36.31 -52.14
N LEU A 245 -1.10 -35.98 -53.28
CA LEU A 245 -2.02 -34.85 -53.40
C LEU A 245 -3.24 -34.98 -52.49
N ILE A 246 -3.79 -36.19 -52.32
CA ILE A 246 -4.92 -36.41 -51.40
C ILE A 246 -4.46 -36.18 -49.96
N SER A 247 -3.34 -36.78 -49.56
CA SER A 247 -2.77 -36.60 -48.21
C SER A 247 -2.36 -35.14 -47.93
N HIS A 248 -1.77 -34.45 -48.91
CA HIS A 248 -1.41 -33.03 -48.82
C HIS A 248 -2.62 -32.10 -48.84
N SER A 249 -3.70 -32.47 -49.55
CA SER A 249 -4.94 -31.68 -49.52
C SER A 249 -5.65 -31.77 -48.17
N ILE A 250 -5.57 -32.94 -47.51
CA ILE A 250 -6.10 -33.14 -46.16
C ILE A 250 -5.29 -32.32 -45.16
N ASP A 251 -3.96 -32.42 -45.20
CA ASP A 251 -3.06 -31.66 -44.32
C ASP A 251 -3.23 -30.14 -44.50
N GLY A 252 -3.34 -29.68 -45.75
CA GLY A 252 -3.64 -28.29 -46.06
C GLY A 252 -5.01 -27.83 -45.58
N SER A 253 -6.03 -28.69 -45.68
CA SER A 253 -7.37 -28.40 -45.15
C SER A 253 -7.37 -28.30 -43.63
N VAL A 254 -6.61 -29.13 -42.93
CA VAL A 254 -6.45 -29.06 -41.47
C VAL A 254 -5.78 -27.75 -41.09
N CYS A 255 -4.70 -27.37 -41.77
CA CYS A 255 -4.02 -26.09 -41.56
C CYS A 255 -4.97 -24.89 -41.75
N VAL A 256 -5.80 -24.88 -42.80
CA VAL A 256 -6.80 -23.84 -43.02
C VAL A 256 -7.86 -23.84 -41.91
N ALA A 257 -8.34 -25.02 -41.51
CA ALA A 257 -9.34 -25.15 -40.44
C ALA A 257 -8.82 -24.66 -39.08
N GLU A 258 -7.56 -24.94 -38.74
CA GLU A 258 -6.89 -24.43 -37.54
C GLU A 258 -6.86 -22.90 -37.52
N ASN A 259 -6.47 -22.28 -38.63
CA ASN A 259 -6.42 -20.84 -38.75
C ASN A 259 -7.81 -20.21 -38.65
N ILE A 260 -8.83 -20.82 -39.27
CA ILE A 260 -10.23 -20.38 -39.12
C ILE A 260 -10.67 -20.47 -37.66
N PHE A 261 -10.31 -21.54 -36.94
CA PHE A 261 -10.66 -21.70 -35.53
C PHE A 261 -10.06 -20.59 -34.66
N ILE A 262 -8.80 -20.22 -34.89
CA ILE A 262 -8.11 -19.13 -34.18
C ILE A 262 -8.86 -17.79 -34.39
N PHE A 263 -9.14 -17.40 -35.63
CA PHE A 263 -9.84 -16.13 -35.88
C PHE A 263 -11.31 -16.16 -35.45
N LEU A 264 -11.97 -17.32 -35.53
CA LEU A 264 -13.35 -17.49 -35.09
C LEU A 264 -13.45 -17.31 -33.56
N SER A 265 -12.54 -17.91 -32.79
CA SER A 265 -12.49 -17.72 -31.33
C SER A 265 -12.24 -16.26 -30.95
N ALA A 266 -11.31 -15.57 -31.64
CA ALA A 266 -11.07 -14.14 -31.46
C ALA A 266 -12.32 -13.30 -31.81
N SER A 267 -13.03 -13.64 -32.88
CA SER A 267 -14.28 -12.97 -33.29
C SER A 267 -15.39 -13.13 -32.26
N VAL A 268 -15.59 -14.33 -31.70
CA VAL A 268 -16.58 -14.59 -30.66
C VAL A 268 -16.26 -13.80 -29.39
N ALA A 269 -14.98 -13.72 -29.00
CA ALA A 269 -14.57 -12.91 -27.86
C ALA A 269 -14.82 -11.41 -28.09
N LEU A 270 -14.53 -10.89 -29.28
CA LEU A 270 -14.84 -9.50 -29.62
C LEU A 270 -16.34 -9.23 -29.59
N ASP A 271 -17.16 -10.12 -30.15
CA ASP A 271 -18.63 -10.02 -30.08
C ASP A 271 -19.14 -9.99 -28.64
N PHE A 272 -18.56 -10.81 -27.77
CA PHE A 272 -18.87 -10.81 -26.35
C PHE A 272 -18.47 -9.48 -25.69
N CYS A 273 -17.29 -8.93 -26.01
CA CYS A 273 -16.85 -7.63 -25.51
C CYS A 273 -17.73 -6.47 -25.98
N PHE A 274 -18.26 -6.51 -27.21
CA PHE A 274 -19.26 -5.55 -27.68
C PHE A 274 -20.57 -5.68 -26.93
N LYS A 275 -21.07 -6.92 -26.71
CA LYS A 275 -22.30 -7.16 -25.92
C LYS A 275 -22.18 -6.71 -24.47
N MET A 276 -21.02 -6.90 -23.85
CA MET A 276 -20.73 -6.45 -22.49
C MET A 276 -20.46 -4.93 -22.40
N LYS A 277 -20.52 -4.18 -23.51
CA LYS A 277 -20.18 -2.75 -23.58
C LYS A 277 -18.74 -2.43 -23.12
N LEU A 278 -17.83 -3.41 -23.14
CA LEU A 278 -16.40 -3.20 -22.89
C LEU A 278 -15.74 -2.45 -24.05
N LEU A 279 -16.29 -2.62 -25.25
CA LEU A 279 -15.98 -1.88 -26.46
C LEU A 279 -17.23 -1.14 -26.90
N SER A 280 -17.11 0.14 -27.23
CA SER A 280 -18.21 0.87 -27.85
C SER A 280 -18.30 0.49 -29.33
N PRO A 281 -19.51 0.22 -29.85
CA PRO A 281 -19.74 0.29 -31.30
C PRO A 281 -19.52 1.74 -31.75
N PHE A 282 -19.04 1.94 -32.99
CA PHE A 282 -18.77 3.26 -33.54
C PHE A 282 -19.94 4.22 -33.32
N PRO A 283 -19.70 5.51 -32.99
CA PRO A 283 -20.77 6.46 -32.71
C PRO A 283 -21.70 6.57 -33.92
N ILE A 284 -22.94 6.10 -33.73
CA ILE A 284 -24.04 6.37 -34.64
C ILE A 284 -24.32 7.85 -34.49
N ARG A 285 -24.06 8.65 -35.54
CA ARG A 285 -24.64 10.00 -35.61
C ARG A 285 -26.14 9.81 -35.44
N LYS A 286 -26.69 10.29 -34.33
CA LYS A 286 -28.13 10.40 -34.17
C LYS A 286 -28.58 11.31 -35.30
N VAL A 287 -29.26 10.74 -36.28
CA VAL A 287 -30.00 11.53 -37.25
C VAL A 287 -31.18 12.06 -36.44
N GLU A 288 -31.09 13.32 -36.01
CA GLU A 288 -32.27 14.08 -35.58
C GLU A 288 -33.20 14.32 -36.77
#